data_AF-A0A968TUJ2-F1
#
_entry.id   AF-A0A968TUJ2-F1
#
_cell.length_a   1.000
_cell.length_b   1.000
_cell.length_c   1.000
_cell.angle_alpha   90.00
_cell.angle_beta   90.00
_cell.angle_gamma   90.00
#
_symmetry.space_group_name_H-M   'P 1'
#
loop_
_entity.id
_entity.type
_entity.pdbx_description
1 polymer ?
#
loop_
_entity_poly.entity_id
_entity_poly.type
_entity_poly.pdbx_seq_one_letter_code
_entity_poly.pdbx_strand_id
1 'polypeptide(L)' 'PAEPGEIATGPRIGVDYAGEAATWPLRFALRGHPEVSKPRL' A
#
# COMPACT_ATOMS: atom_id res chain seq x y z
N PRO A 1 -10.52 -11.32 -10.52
CA PRO A 1 -10.50 -10.30 -9.44
C PRO A 1 -9.63 -10.85 -8.30
N ALA A 2 -8.95 -10.00 -7.52
CA ALA A 2 -8.19 -10.46 -6.37
C ALA A 2 -9.13 -10.75 -5.19
N GLU A 3 -8.87 -11.81 -4.43
CA GLU A 3 -9.65 -12.14 -3.24
C GLU A 3 -9.39 -11.12 -2.12
N PRO A 4 -10.37 -10.77 -1.28
CA PRO A 4 -10.18 -9.73 -0.25
C PRO A 4 -8.97 -9.94 0.68
N GLY A 5 -8.61 -11.19 0.97
CA GLY A 5 -7.45 -11.53 1.81
C GLY A 5 -6.08 -11.35 1.13
N GLU A 6 -6.07 -11.22 -0.20
CA GLU A 6 -4.85 -11.03 -1.00
C GLU A 6 -4.44 -9.56 -1.09
N ILE A 7 -5.33 -8.63 -0.75
CA ILE A 7 -5.06 -7.19 -0.79
C ILE A 7 -4.53 -6.72 0.56
N ALA A 8 -3.31 -6.17 0.56
CA ALA A 8 -2.76 -5.39 1.67
C ALA A 8 -3.04 -3.90 1.45
N THR A 9 -3.21 -3.16 2.56
CA THR A 9 -3.43 -1.70 2.55
C THR A 9 -2.40 -0.98 3.40
N GLY A 10 -2.08 0.27 3.06
CA GLY A 10 -1.19 1.10 3.86
C GLY A 10 -0.88 2.46 3.24
N PRO A 11 0.10 3.19 3.79
CA PRO A 11 0.51 4.50 3.29
C PRO A 11 0.94 4.50 1.81
N ARG A 12 0.67 5.60 1.12
CA ARG A 12 1.18 5.85 -0.23
C ARG A 12 2.70 6.05 -0.19
N ILE A 13 3.37 5.85 -1.32
CA ILE A 13 4.83 5.98 -1.41
C ILE A 13 5.19 7.42 -1.76
N GLY A 14 6.12 8.03 -1.00
CA GLY A 14 6.68 9.34 -1.33
C GLY A 14 5.75 10.52 -1.06
N VAL A 15 4.83 10.39 -0.10
CA VAL A 15 3.82 11.40 0.23
C VAL A 15 4.05 12.07 1.59
N ASP A 16 5.28 12.09 2.09
CA ASP A 16 5.61 12.64 3.41
C ASP A 16 5.21 14.14 3.53
N TYR A 17 5.12 14.84 2.40
CA TYR A 17 4.65 16.23 2.31
C TYR A 17 3.15 16.40 2.60
N ALA A 18 2.38 15.32 2.69
CA ALA A 18 0.92 15.36 2.78
C ALA A 18 0.39 15.55 4.23
N GLY A 19 1.25 15.85 5.20
CA GLY A 19 0.87 16.03 6.60
C GLY A 19 0.19 14.78 7.15
N GLU A 20 -0.97 14.94 7.79
CA GLU A 20 -1.75 13.82 8.35
C GLU A 20 -2.09 12.75 7.28
N ALA A 21 -2.34 13.18 6.04
CA ALA A 21 -2.69 12.31 4.94
C ALA A 21 -1.53 11.43 4.43
N ALA A 22 -0.31 11.64 4.93
CA ALA A 22 0.82 10.75 4.67
C ALA A 22 0.59 9.35 5.27
N THR A 23 -0.22 9.24 6.33
CA THR A 23 -0.47 7.99 7.05
C THR A 23 -1.69 7.21 6.56
N TRP A 24 -2.51 7.79 5.68
CA TRP A 24 -3.77 7.18 5.27
C TRP A 24 -3.57 5.90 4.45
N PRO A 25 -4.45 4.88 4.62
CA PRO A 25 -4.32 3.57 3.98
C PRO A 25 -4.81 3.58 2.52
N LEU A 26 -4.31 4.51 1.71
CA LEU A 26 -4.74 4.74 0.32
C LEU A 26 -3.82 4.11 -0.72
N ARG A 27 -2.99 3.13 -0.32
CA ARG A 27 -2.25 2.25 -1.21
C ARG A 27 -2.77 0.83 -1.04
N PHE A 28 -3.04 0.18 -2.16
CA PHE A 28 -3.50 -1.21 -2.24
C PHE A 28 -2.48 -2.02 -3.04
N ALA A 29 -2.10 -3.22 -2.58
CA ALA A 29 -1.22 -4.12 -3.32
C ALA A 29 -1.49 -5.58 -3.00
N LEU A 30 -1.07 -6.48 -3.90
CA LEU A 30 -1.07 -7.92 -3.65
C LEU A 30 -0.04 -8.29 -2.57
N ARG A 31 -0.48 -9.00 -1.54
CA ARG A 31 0.36 -9.43 -0.41
C ARG A 31 1.49 -10.34 -0.90
N GLY A 32 2.73 -9.97 -0.62
CA GLY A 32 3.91 -10.78 -0.94
C GLY A 32 4.26 -10.90 -2.42
N HIS A 33 3.61 -10.16 -3.31
CA HIS A 33 3.83 -10.28 -4.75
C HIS A 33 5.17 -9.63 -5.18
N PRO A 34 6.05 -10.35 -5.91
CA PRO A 34 7.43 -9.94 -6.18
C PRO A 34 7.54 -8.66 -7.03
N GLU A 35 6.53 -8.38 -7.83
CA GLU A 35 6.51 -7.19 -8.70
C GLU A 35 6.07 -5.91 -7.98
N VAL A 36 5.71 -5.99 -6.69
CA VAL A 36 5.33 -4.80 -5.92
C VAL A 36 6.58 -4.02 -5.54
N SER A 37 6.66 -2.78 -6.05
CA SER A 37 7.82 -1.89 -5.90
C SER A 37 8.30 -1.64 -4.46
N LYS A 38 7.43 -1.83 -3.45
CA LYS A 38 7.81 -1.88 -2.03
C LYS A 38 7.07 -3.04 -1.34
N PRO A 39 7.78 -4.12 -0.93
CA PRO A 39 7.14 -5.33 -0.38
C PRO A 39 6.57 -5.14 1.03
N ARG A 40 6.88 -4.04 1.71
CA ARG A 40 6.36 -3.73 3.06
C ARG A 40 5.07 -2.90 2.92
N LEU A 41 3.94 -3.58 3.04
CA LEU A 41 2.68 -3.05 3.57
C LEU A 41 2.43 -3.77 4.89
#